data_AF-A0A519PB47-F1
#
_entry.id   AF-A0A519PB47-F1
#
_cell.length_a   1.000
_cell.length_b   1.000
_cell.length_c   1.000
_cell.angle_alpha   90.00
_cell.angle_beta   90.00
_cell.angle_gamma   90.00
#
_symmetry.space_group_name_H-M   'P 1'
#
loop_
_entity.id
_entity.type
_entity.pdbx_description
1 polymer ?
#
loop_
_entity_poly.entity_id
_entity_poly.type
_entity_poly.pdbx_seq_one_letter_code
_entity_poly.pdbx_strand_id
1 'polypeptide(L)'
;MIGMKPVLKGPIFKGLAVAAVLASAAGAAAFAPQTEPVITPEARGVAQAVTAAELAAWGRERGDAGALIMAARLLSEVPVRQGDGPAPILTPSRLLDEAAALSAGNQPIIDAIDRLREPMTRGVRSSPFGA
;
A
#
# COMPACT_ATOMS: atom_id res chain seq x y z
N MET A 1 36.87 -60.33 -39.49
CA MET A 1 37.54 -59.60 -38.40
C MET A 1 36.86 -58.26 -38.22
N ILE A 2 36.29 -58.05 -37.03
CA ILE A 2 36.20 -56.80 -36.23
C ILE A 2 35.79 -55.49 -36.96
N GLY A 3 34.66 -54.92 -36.54
CA GLY A 3 34.32 -53.52 -36.76
C GLY A 3 33.02 -53.12 -36.04
N MET A 4 33.18 -52.62 -34.81
CA MET A 4 32.12 -52.23 -33.86
C MET A 4 31.44 -50.88 -34.22
N LYS A 5 30.22 -50.68 -33.69
CA LYS A 5 29.14 -49.70 -34.03
C LYS A 5 29.44 -48.21 -33.69
N PRO A 6 28.62 -47.23 -34.17
CA PRO A 6 27.39 -46.81 -33.45
C PRO A 6 26.19 -46.56 -34.41
N VAL A 7 24.98 -47.07 -34.16
CA VAL A 7 23.87 -46.43 -33.41
C VAL A 7 23.65 -44.95 -33.74
N LEU A 8 22.65 -44.64 -34.59
CA LEU A 8 21.50 -43.75 -34.27
C LEU A 8 20.57 -43.65 -35.50
N LYS A 9 19.42 -44.34 -35.47
CA LYS A 9 18.26 -44.02 -36.32
C LYS A 9 16.99 -44.12 -35.51
N GLY A 10 16.60 -42.97 -34.98
CA GLY A 10 15.24 -42.47 -35.11
C GLY A 10 14.19 -42.95 -34.09
N PRO A 11 13.23 -42.07 -33.79
CA PRO A 11 12.39 -42.09 -32.59
C PRO A 11 11.10 -42.87 -32.83
N ILE A 12 10.33 -43.22 -31.79
CA ILE A 12 8.85 -43.28 -31.85
C ILE A 12 8.29 -43.50 -30.44
N PHE A 13 7.65 -42.44 -29.95
CA PHE A 13 6.46 -42.43 -29.08
C PHE A 13 6.49 -43.23 -27.76
N LYS A 14 7.08 -42.64 -26.73
CA LYS A 14 6.64 -42.82 -25.34
C LYS A 14 6.30 -41.46 -24.74
N GLY A 15 5.08 -40.97 -24.98
CA GLY A 15 4.71 -39.65 -24.46
C GLY A 15 3.28 -39.19 -24.74
N LEU A 16 2.28 -40.07 -24.70
CA LEU A 16 0.88 -39.66 -24.94
C LEU A 16 -0.12 -40.21 -23.91
N ALA A 17 0.23 -40.27 -22.62
CA ALA A 17 -0.72 -40.79 -21.62
C ALA A 17 -0.71 -40.07 -20.26
N VAL A 18 -0.28 -38.80 -20.18
CA VAL A 18 -0.32 -38.03 -18.91
C VAL A 18 -0.89 -36.62 -19.09
N ALA A 19 -1.78 -36.40 -20.06
CA ALA A 19 -2.45 -35.10 -20.24
C ALA A 19 -3.94 -35.09 -19.83
N ALA A 20 -4.54 -36.26 -19.56
CA ALA A 20 -5.99 -36.36 -19.39
C ALA A 20 -6.51 -36.24 -17.94
N VAL A 21 -5.65 -36.22 -16.91
CA VAL A 21 -6.11 -36.20 -15.51
C VAL A 21 -6.17 -34.78 -14.91
N LEU A 22 -5.52 -33.78 -15.52
CA LEU A 22 -5.56 -32.40 -15.01
C LEU A 22 -6.78 -31.58 -15.51
N ALA A 23 -7.53 -32.07 -16.49
CA ALA A 23 -8.64 -31.32 -17.09
C ALA A 23 -9.97 -31.44 -16.32
N SER A 24 -10.13 -32.43 -15.43
CA SER A 24 -11.41 -32.68 -14.74
C SER A 24 -11.58 -31.90 -13.43
N ALA A 25 -10.54 -31.27 -12.89
CA ALA A 25 -10.64 -30.43 -11.70
C ALA A 25 -11.03 -28.97 -12.01
N ALA A 26 -10.91 -28.53 -13.26
CA ALA A 26 -11.18 -27.14 -13.65
C ALA A 26 -12.68 -26.83 -13.88
N GLY A 27 -13.53 -27.86 -14.04
CA GLY A 27 -14.94 -27.68 -14.38
C GLY A 27 -15.85 -27.31 -13.21
N ALA A 28 -15.49 -27.66 -11.97
CA ALA A 28 -16.35 -27.45 -10.80
C ALA A 28 -16.19 -26.06 -10.16
N ALA A 29 -15.09 -25.35 -10.43
CA ALA A 29 -14.82 -24.03 -9.85
C ALA A 29 -15.35 -22.86 -10.71
N ALA A 30 -15.80 -23.12 -11.94
CA ALA A 30 -16.16 -22.07 -12.90
C ALA A 30 -17.47 -21.32 -12.58
N PHE A 31 -18.29 -21.83 -11.65
CA PHE A 31 -19.61 -21.25 -11.31
C PHE A 31 -19.79 -20.98 -9.82
N ALA A 32 -18.72 -21.00 -9.01
CA ALA A 32 -18.82 -20.48 -7.65
C ALA A 32 -19.10 -18.97 -7.76
N PRO A 33 -20.18 -18.44 -7.12
CA PRO A 33 -20.39 -17.02 -7.09
C PRO A 33 -19.13 -16.39 -6.48
N GLN A 34 -18.45 -15.55 -7.25
CA GLN A 34 -17.34 -14.78 -6.73
C GLN A 34 -17.94 -13.76 -5.78
N THR A 35 -17.85 -14.03 -4.48
CA THR A 35 -18.21 -13.05 -3.45
C THR A 35 -17.30 -11.84 -3.67
N GLU A 36 -17.85 -10.75 -4.18
CA GLU A 36 -17.10 -9.51 -4.28
C GLU A 36 -16.64 -9.09 -2.88
N PRO A 37 -15.35 -8.78 -2.69
CA PRO A 37 -14.86 -8.37 -1.39
C PRO A 37 -15.53 -7.05 -0.98
N VAL A 38 -16.26 -7.08 0.13
CA VAL A 38 -16.84 -5.87 0.72
C VAL A 38 -15.73 -5.08 1.40
N ILE A 39 -15.37 -3.92 0.84
CA ILE A 39 -14.37 -3.02 1.44
C ILE A 39 -15.03 -2.19 2.53
N THR A 40 -14.70 -2.45 3.78
CA THR A 40 -15.20 -1.66 4.90
C THR A 40 -14.48 -0.30 5.01
N PRO A 41 -15.10 0.71 5.65
CA PRO A 41 -14.43 1.98 5.92
C PRO A 41 -13.11 1.83 6.69
N GLU A 42 -13.05 0.90 7.64
CA GLU A 42 -11.86 0.61 8.43
C GLU A 42 -10.75 0.03 7.56
N ALA A 43 -11.07 -0.94 6.68
CA ALA A 43 -10.11 -1.51 5.76
C ALA A 43 -9.54 -0.45 4.80
N ARG A 44 -10.39 0.49 4.33
CA ARG A 44 -9.94 1.64 3.54
C ARG A 44 -9.02 2.55 4.33
N GLY A 45 -9.36 2.88 5.57
CA GLY A 45 -8.54 3.72 6.45
C GLY A 45 -7.16 3.11 6.71
N VAL A 46 -7.09 1.80 6.96
CA VAL A 46 -5.82 1.08 7.13
C VAL A 46 -5.00 1.11 5.85
N ALA A 47 -5.60 0.83 4.69
CA ALA A 47 -4.90 0.88 3.41
C ALA A 47 -4.33 2.28 3.12
N GLN A 48 -5.09 3.33 3.43
CA GLN A 48 -4.66 4.72 3.27
C GLN A 48 -3.54 5.08 4.25
N ALA A 49 -3.62 4.65 5.52
CA ALA A 49 -2.57 4.88 6.51
C ALA A 49 -1.26 4.18 6.13
N VAL A 50 -1.32 2.94 5.64
CA VAL A 50 -0.15 2.21 5.11
C VAL A 50 0.43 2.94 3.91
N THR A 51 -0.41 3.38 2.97
CA THR A 51 0.04 4.16 1.80
C THR A 51 0.76 5.45 2.22
N ALA A 52 0.25 6.17 3.21
CA ALA A 52 0.90 7.35 3.77
C ALA A 52 2.24 7.00 4.42
N ALA A 53 2.33 5.88 5.14
CA ALA A 53 3.56 5.42 5.78
C ALA A 53 4.66 5.08 4.76
N GLU A 54 4.29 4.34 3.70
CA GLU A 54 5.20 3.98 2.60
C GLU A 54 5.67 5.23 1.84
N LEU A 55 4.76 6.15 1.54
CA LEU A 55 5.12 7.43 0.91
C LEU A 55 6.06 8.25 1.79
N ALA A 56 5.85 8.25 3.11
CA ALA A 56 6.74 8.93 4.04
C ALA A 56 8.13 8.28 4.10
N ALA A 57 8.20 6.94 4.07
CA ALA A 57 9.47 6.22 4.02
C ALA A 57 10.24 6.57 2.74
N TRP A 58 9.58 6.49 1.58
CA TRP A 58 10.15 6.88 0.29
C TRP A 58 10.62 8.35 0.27
N GLY A 59 9.84 9.25 0.86
CA GLY A 59 10.18 10.68 0.97
C GLY A 59 11.42 10.92 1.82
N ARG A 60 11.56 10.23 2.95
CA ARG A 60 12.76 10.28 3.81
C ARG A 60 14.00 9.79 3.07
N GLU A 61 13.91 8.68 2.36
CA GLU A 61 15.03 8.10 1.60
C GLU A 61 15.57 9.06 0.53
N ARG A 62 14.71 9.93 -0.02
CA ARG A 62 15.04 10.86 -1.11
C ARG A 62 15.25 12.30 -0.67
N GLY A 63 14.99 12.62 0.59
CA GLY A 63 14.95 14.01 1.05
C GLY A 63 13.85 14.82 0.38
N ASP A 64 12.71 14.21 0.05
CA ASP A 64 11.60 14.85 -0.64
C ASP A 64 10.54 15.39 0.35
N ALA A 65 10.59 16.70 0.60
CA ALA A 65 9.62 17.40 1.45
C ALA A 65 8.18 17.33 0.90
N GLY A 66 8.00 17.31 -0.43
CA GLY A 66 6.70 17.23 -1.07
C GLY A 66 6.02 15.89 -0.82
N ALA A 67 6.78 14.80 -0.85
CA ALA A 67 6.28 13.47 -0.50
C ALA A 67 5.81 13.40 0.96
N LEU A 68 6.56 13.99 1.89
CA LEU A 68 6.17 14.05 3.31
C LEU A 68 4.90 14.88 3.53
N ILE A 69 4.75 16.00 2.81
CA ILE A 69 3.52 16.80 2.83
C ILE A 69 2.32 16.01 2.32
N MET A 70 2.49 15.25 1.23
CA MET A 70 1.42 14.41 0.69
C MET A 70 1.07 13.25 1.62
N ALA A 71 2.05 12.62 2.24
CA ALA A 71 1.83 11.61 3.26
C ALA A 71 1.03 12.17 4.46
N ALA A 72 1.37 13.38 4.91
CA ALA A 72 0.64 14.05 5.98
C ALA A 72 -0.83 14.31 5.60
N ARG A 73 -1.09 14.74 4.36
CA ARG A 73 -2.46 14.94 3.84
C ARG A 73 -3.24 13.63 3.83
N LEU A 74 -2.69 12.58 3.23
CA LEU A 74 -3.32 11.26 3.18
C LEU A 74 -3.67 10.76 4.59
N LEU A 75 -2.75 10.94 5.54
CA LEU A 75 -2.97 10.50 6.91
C LEU A 75 -4.01 11.35 7.66
N SER A 76 -4.13 12.65 7.35
CA SER A 76 -5.11 13.54 7.97
C SER A 76 -6.57 13.21 7.64
N GLU A 77 -6.79 12.49 6.53
CA GLU A 77 -8.11 12.03 6.11
C GLU A 77 -8.51 10.69 6.73
N VAL A 78 -7.57 9.97 7.35
CA VAL A 78 -7.87 8.67 7.98
C VAL A 78 -8.60 8.93 9.31
N PRO A 79 -9.86 8.45 9.47
CA PRO A 79 -10.58 8.61 10.72
C PRO A 79 -9.94 7.75 11.81
N VAL A 80 -9.28 8.39 12.78
CA VAL A 80 -8.69 7.70 13.94
C VAL A 80 -9.64 7.84 15.13
N ARG A 81 -10.05 6.72 15.72
CA ARG A 81 -10.76 6.74 16.99
C ARG A 81 -9.78 7.14 18.08
N GLN A 82 -10.09 8.22 18.81
CA GLN A 82 -9.35 8.61 20.01
C GLN A 82 -9.53 7.49 21.05
N GLY A 83 -8.42 6.97 21.57
CA GLY A 83 -8.43 5.95 22.61
C GLY A 83 -7.28 6.20 23.58
N ASP A 84 -7.35 5.61 24.77
CA ASP A 84 -6.37 5.81 25.86
C ASP A 84 -5.02 5.10 25.63
N GLY A 85 -4.68 4.83 24.37
CA GLY A 85 -3.45 4.17 23.97
C GLY A 85 -2.24 5.12 23.93
N PRO A 86 -1.04 4.56 23.75
CA PRO A 86 0.15 5.36 23.52
C PRO A 86 0.00 6.24 22.27
N ALA A 87 0.65 7.41 22.28
CA ALA A 87 0.61 8.34 21.16
C ALA A 87 1.09 7.65 19.86
N PRO A 88 0.39 7.81 18.72
CA PRO A 88 0.80 7.22 17.46
C PRO A 88 2.20 7.68 17.04
N ILE A 89 3.01 6.75 16.54
CA ILE A 89 4.36 7.06 16.05
C ILE A 89 4.27 7.94 14.80
N LEU A 90 3.34 7.63 13.90
CA LEU A 90 3.08 8.33 12.66
C LEU A 90 1.89 9.27 12.84
N THR A 91 2.15 10.58 12.82
CA THR A 91 1.12 11.62 12.85
C THR A 91 1.34 12.63 11.73
N PRO A 92 0.28 13.29 11.22
CA PRO A 92 0.46 14.32 10.20
C PRO A 92 1.40 15.45 10.67
N SER A 93 1.33 15.83 11.95
CA SER A 93 2.19 16.87 12.52
C SER A 93 3.68 16.52 12.45
N ARG A 94 4.06 15.29 12.81
CA ARG A 94 5.47 14.86 12.73
C ARG A 94 5.97 14.82 11.30
N LEU A 95 5.15 14.35 10.36
CA LEU A 95 5.50 14.36 8.94
C LEU A 95 5.73 15.78 8.40
N LEU A 96 4.93 16.75 8.86
CA LEU A 96 5.11 18.15 8.51
C LEU A 96 6.33 18.78 9.19
N ASP A 97 6.73 18.32 10.38
CA ASP A 97 7.98 18.75 11.04
C ASP A 97 9.21 18.24 10.25
N GLU A 98 9.18 16.98 9.82
CA GLU A 98 10.21 16.40 8.94
C GLU A 98 10.27 17.12 7.58
N ALA A 99 9.12 17.43 6.97
CA ALA A 99 9.06 18.18 5.72
C ALA A 99 9.65 19.59 5.87
N ALA A 100 9.40 20.27 6.99
CA ALA A 100 9.97 21.58 7.27
C ALA A 100 11.50 21.51 7.37
N ALA A 101 12.03 20.48 8.03
CA ALA A 101 13.48 20.26 8.10
C ALA A 101 14.13 20.06 6.71
N LEU A 102 13.42 19.39 5.79
CA LEU A 102 13.88 19.18 4.41
C LEU A 102 13.66 20.37 3.48
N SER A 103 12.78 21.32 3.85
CA SER A 103 12.42 22.45 2.99
C SER A 103 13.57 23.40 2.67
N ALA A 104 14.64 23.41 3.48
CA ALA A 104 15.83 24.25 3.32
C ALA A 104 15.51 25.75 3.07
N GLY A 105 14.43 26.26 3.66
CA GLY A 105 14.00 27.66 3.48
C GLY A 105 13.20 27.94 2.21
N ASN A 106 12.75 26.91 1.48
CA ASN A 106 11.88 27.05 0.32
C ASN A 106 10.49 27.57 0.74
N GLN A 107 10.26 28.86 0.53
CA GLN A 107 9.05 29.55 0.99
C GLN A 107 7.73 28.92 0.49
N PRO A 108 7.58 28.56 -0.80
CA PRO A 108 6.40 27.82 -1.25
C PRO A 108 6.08 26.53 -0.47
N ILE A 109 7.11 25.78 -0.07
CA ILE A 109 6.94 24.54 0.71
C ILE A 109 6.51 24.88 2.14
N ILE A 110 7.12 25.89 2.75
CA ILE A 110 6.76 26.38 4.09
C ILE A 110 5.29 26.85 4.10
N ASP A 111 4.87 27.65 3.13
CA ASP A 111 3.48 28.12 3.02
C ASP A 111 2.49 26.96 2.82
N ALA A 112 2.92 25.87 2.18
CA ALA A 112 2.10 24.66 2.03
C ALA A 112 1.97 23.88 3.34
N ILE A 113 3.05 23.81 4.13
CA ILE A 113 3.06 23.20 5.46
C ILE A 113 2.13 23.97 6.40
N ASP A 114 2.24 25.30 6.44
CA ASP A 114 1.44 26.15 7.34
C ASP A 114 -0.05 26.04 7.05
N ARG A 115 -0.43 26.03 5.76
CA ARG A 115 -1.83 25.81 5.34
C ARG A 115 -2.41 24.48 5.83
N LEU A 116 -1.59 23.44 5.98
CA LEU A 116 -2.04 22.14 6.49
C LEU A 116 -2.05 22.05 8.02
N ARG A 117 -1.18 22.80 8.70
CA ARG A 117 -1.19 22.86 10.17
C ARG A 117 -2.38 23.65 10.70
N GLU A 118 -2.80 24.68 9.98
CA GLU A 118 -3.84 25.61 10.42
C GLU A 118 -5.17 24.92 10.81
N PRO A 119 -5.73 23.97 10.04
CA PRO A 119 -6.89 23.19 10.49
C PRO A 119 -6.64 22.30 11.71
N MET A 120 -5.40 21.82 11.90
CA MET A 120 -5.03 20.93 13.02
C MET A 120 -4.93 21.69 14.34
N THR A 121 -4.48 22.95 14.31
CA THR A 121 -4.29 23.79 15.49
C THR A 121 -5.55 24.54 15.89
N ARG A 122 -6.49 24.78 14.96
CA ARG A 122 -7.72 25.53 15.24
C ARG A 122 -8.73 24.80 16.13
N GLY A 123 -8.43 23.56 16.52
CA GLY A 123 -9.21 22.77 17.46
C GLY A 123 -10.54 22.31 16.89
N VAL A 124 -10.92 21.08 17.22
CA VAL A 124 -12.31 20.63 17.18
C VAL A 124 -13.09 21.60 18.08
N ARG A 125 -13.66 22.66 17.50
CA ARG A 125 -14.67 23.45 18.20
C ARG A 125 -15.79 22.48 18.51
N SER A 126 -15.92 22.17 19.79
CA SER A 126 -17.06 21.50 20.39
C SER A 126 -18.33 21.94 19.66
N SER A 127 -18.89 21.02 18.88
CA SER A 127 -20.22 21.22 18.33
C SER A 127 -21.18 21.27 19.52
N PRO A 128 -22.15 22.21 19.55
CA PRO A 128 -23.16 22.26 20.60
C PRO A 128 -24.13 21.06 20.58
N PHE A 129 -23.90 20.04 19.73
CA PHE A 129 -24.76 18.88 19.55
C PHE A 129 -24.14 17.55 20.05
N GLY A 130 -23.58 17.50 21.27
CA GLY A 130 -23.13 16.21 21.81
C GLY A 130 -22.63 16.22 23.25
N ALA A 131 -23.56 16.11 24.20
CA ALA A 131 -23.37 15.56 25.54
C ALA A 131 -24.63 14.75 25.90
#